data_AF-A0A1M5WW96-F1
#
_entry.id   AF-A0A1M5WW96-F1
#
_cell.length_a   1.000
_cell.length_b   1.000
_cell.length_c   1.000
_cell.angle_alpha   90.00
_cell.angle_beta   90.00
_cell.angle_gamma   90.00
#
_symmetry.space_group_name_H-M   'P 1'
#
loop_
_entity.id
_entity.type
_entity.pdbx_description
1 polymer ?
#
loop_
_entity_poly.entity_id
_entity_poly.type
_entity_poly.pdbx_seq_one_letter_code
_entity_poly.pdbx_strand_id
1 'polypeptide(L)'
;MTSIDPREAASALSDIDLIARRVRQSTIYNLSSLLMIMWGMLVFAGNIASFLWPRTAGYIWIAVDVAGIAGSFAISASSYSQTGIRSFDFRMLVALLLFIAFGVFSSCWLGHFTPRQMATFWPIYYMLFYTIAGLWFGQAFVAIGLGITALTLIGYFFSGDWFDPWMAFVNGGGLILGGLWMRRD
;
A
#
# COMPACT_ATOMS: atom_id res chain seq x y z
N MET A 1 1.59 25.72 -47.33
CA MET A 1 1.88 25.90 -45.89
C MET A 1 0.64 25.47 -45.14
N THR A 2 0.67 24.28 -44.55
CA THR A 2 -0.44 23.74 -43.74
C THR A 2 -0.44 24.45 -42.38
N SER A 3 -1.16 25.57 -42.28
CA SER A 3 -1.43 26.20 -40.98
C SER A 3 -2.48 25.36 -40.26
N ILE A 4 -2.07 24.60 -39.26
CA ILE A 4 -2.98 23.95 -38.31
C ILE A 4 -3.81 25.06 -37.64
N ASP A 5 -5.13 24.92 -37.62
CA ASP A 5 -6.02 25.85 -36.92
C ASP A 5 -5.65 25.83 -35.42
N PRO A 6 -5.41 26.97 -34.76
CA PRO A 6 -5.15 27.04 -33.32
C PRO A 6 -6.13 26.23 -32.46
N ARG A 7 -7.39 26.06 -32.92
CA ARG A 7 -8.37 25.19 -32.25
C ARG A 7 -8.08 23.69 -32.39
N GLU A 8 -7.65 23.24 -33.58
CA GLU A 8 -7.21 21.85 -33.80
C GLU A 8 -5.93 21.52 -33.03
N ALA A 9 -5.00 22.48 -32.95
CA ALA A 9 -3.79 22.30 -32.15
C ALA A 9 -4.13 22.18 -30.65
N ALA A 10 -5.05 23.01 -30.15
CA ALA A 10 -5.50 22.96 -28.77
C ALA A 10 -6.27 21.66 -28.44
N SER A 11 -7.13 21.18 -29.36
CA SER A 11 -7.84 19.90 -29.15
C SER A 11 -6.87 18.72 -29.14
N ALA A 12 -5.91 18.67 -30.08
CA ALA A 12 -4.91 17.61 -30.13
C ALA A 12 -4.02 17.60 -28.87
N LEU A 13 -3.63 18.77 -28.35
CA LEU A 13 -2.91 18.88 -27.07
C LEU A 13 -3.76 18.38 -25.89
N SER A 14 -5.05 18.72 -25.86
CA SER A 14 -5.95 18.26 -24.80
C SER A 14 -6.16 16.74 -24.82
N ASP A 15 -6.23 16.13 -26.01
CA ASP A 15 -6.34 14.68 -26.17
C ASP A 15 -5.06 13.97 -25.71
N ILE A 16 -3.89 14.52 -26.04
CA ILE A 16 -2.59 14.00 -25.55
C ILE A 16 -2.52 14.08 -24.02
N ASP A 17 -2.96 15.18 -23.41
CA ASP A 17 -2.98 15.33 -21.95
C ASP A 17 -3.94 14.35 -21.28
N LEU A 18 -5.11 14.12 -21.87
CA LEU A 18 -6.09 13.13 -21.38
C LEU A 18 -5.54 11.70 -21.49
N ILE A 19 -4.91 11.35 -22.61
CA ILE A 19 -4.28 10.04 -22.81
C ILE A 19 -3.10 9.87 -21.85
N ALA A 20 -2.24 10.87 -21.69
CA ALA A 20 -1.11 10.83 -20.78
C ALA A 20 -1.56 10.68 -19.32
N ARG A 21 -2.60 11.39 -18.89
CA ARG A 21 -3.22 11.23 -17.56
C ARG A 21 -3.75 9.81 -17.35
N ARG A 22 -4.49 9.28 -18.33
CA ARG A 22 -5.07 7.93 -18.25
C ARG A 22 -4.01 6.83 -18.23
N VAL A 23 -2.95 6.96 -19.04
CA VAL A 23 -1.82 6.02 -19.07
C VAL A 23 -1.04 6.07 -17.76
N ARG A 24 -0.77 7.26 -17.22
CA ARG A 24 -0.11 7.42 -15.92
C ARG A 24 -0.95 6.84 -14.78
N GLN A 25 -2.26 7.05 -14.80
CA GLN A 25 -3.18 6.49 -13.81
C GLN A 25 -3.21 4.96 -13.90
N SER A 26 -3.36 4.39 -15.09
CA SER A 26 -3.31 2.94 -15.31
C SER A 26 -1.98 2.31 -14.85
N THR A 27 -0.86 2.98 -15.11
CA THR A 27 0.46 2.53 -14.68
C THR A 27 0.59 2.51 -13.15
N ILE A 28 0.15 3.60 -12.49
CA ILE A 28 0.17 3.70 -11.03
C ILE A 28 -0.74 2.65 -10.40
N TYR A 29 -1.93 2.42 -10.96
CA TYR A 29 -2.87 1.41 -10.47
C TYR A 29 -2.31 -0.01 -10.60
N ASN A 30 -1.69 -0.34 -11.74
CA ASN A 30 -1.12 -1.67 -11.94
C ASN A 30 0.06 -1.95 -11.00
N LEU A 31 0.96 -0.97 -10.83
CA LEU A 31 2.09 -1.08 -9.89
C LEU A 31 1.60 -1.15 -8.44
N SER A 32 0.63 -0.31 -8.07
CA SER A 32 0.06 -0.31 -6.72
C SER A 32 -0.66 -1.63 -6.42
N SER A 33 -1.41 -2.16 -7.38
CA SER A 33 -2.07 -3.47 -7.26
C SER A 33 -1.06 -4.60 -7.01
N LEU A 34 0.02 -4.66 -7.79
CA LEU A 34 1.09 -5.66 -7.62
C LEU A 34 1.72 -5.57 -6.23
N LEU A 35 2.04 -4.36 -5.78
CA LEU A 35 2.58 -4.13 -4.44
C LEU A 35 1.58 -4.53 -3.36
N MET A 36 0.29 -4.19 -3.49
CA MET A 36 -0.76 -4.57 -2.55
C MET A 36 -0.92 -6.08 -2.44
N ILE A 37 -0.90 -6.82 -3.56
CA ILE A 37 -1.01 -8.27 -3.54
C ILE A 37 0.22 -8.89 -2.86
N MET A 38 1.43 -8.42 -3.19
CA MET A 38 2.66 -8.91 -2.58
C MET A 38 2.69 -8.67 -1.07
N TRP A 39 2.43 -7.42 -0.64
CA TRP A 39 2.37 -7.07 0.78
C TRP A 39 1.24 -7.82 1.49
N GLY A 40 0.08 -7.98 0.84
CA GLY A 40 -1.02 -8.77 1.37
C GLY A 40 -0.64 -10.24 1.62
N MET A 41 0.07 -10.88 0.70
CA MET A 41 0.57 -12.26 0.90
C MET A 41 1.59 -12.34 2.05
N LEU A 42 2.53 -11.40 2.11
CA LEU A 42 3.55 -11.36 3.16
C LEU A 42 2.93 -11.15 4.54
N VAL A 43 2.00 -10.21 4.66
CA VAL A 43 1.29 -9.91 5.90
C VAL A 43 0.38 -11.07 6.31
N PHE A 44 -0.30 -11.72 5.36
CA PHE A 44 -1.08 -12.92 5.62
C PHE A 44 -0.21 -14.03 6.24
N ALA A 45 0.92 -14.32 5.60
CA ALA A 45 1.87 -15.31 6.09
C ALA A 45 2.48 -14.91 7.45
N GLY A 46 2.83 -13.63 7.63
CA GLY A 46 3.38 -13.09 8.87
C GLY A 46 2.44 -13.21 10.06
N ASN A 47 1.14 -12.96 9.86
CA ASN A 47 0.12 -13.13 10.90
C ASN A 47 -0.10 -14.60 11.25
N ILE A 48 -0.17 -15.51 10.26
CA ILE A 48 -0.27 -16.96 10.52
C ILE A 48 0.97 -17.46 11.27
N ALA A 49 2.16 -17.05 10.85
CA ALA A 49 3.40 -17.45 11.51
C ALA A 49 3.50 -16.87 12.93
N SER A 50 2.99 -15.66 13.16
CA SER A 50 2.90 -15.07 14.51
C SER A 50 1.95 -15.84 15.42
N PHE A 51 0.83 -16.34 14.88
CA PHE A 51 -0.11 -17.19 15.61
C PHE A 51 0.51 -18.55 15.99
N LEU A 52 1.26 -19.17 15.08
CA LEU A 52 1.91 -20.47 15.32
C LEU A 52 3.14 -20.38 16.25
N TRP A 53 3.92 -19.29 16.14
CA TRP A 53 5.13 -19.06 16.94
C TRP A 53 5.16 -17.65 17.55
N PRO A 54 4.31 -17.38 18.57
CA PRO A 54 4.17 -16.05 19.15
C PRO A 54 5.46 -15.53 19.80
N ARG A 55 6.33 -16.44 20.30
CA ARG A 55 7.60 -16.09 20.92
C ARG A 55 8.63 -15.50 19.95
N THR A 56 8.51 -15.83 18.66
CA THR A 56 9.40 -15.36 17.59
C THR A 56 8.74 -14.33 16.67
N ALA A 57 7.53 -13.87 16.99
CA ALA A 57 6.76 -12.93 16.17
C ALA A 57 7.57 -11.69 15.77
N GLY A 58 8.37 -11.12 16.68
CA GLY A 58 9.24 -9.98 16.36
C GLY A 58 10.22 -10.26 15.22
N TYR A 59 10.88 -11.42 15.21
CA TYR A 59 11.81 -11.80 14.15
C TYR A 59 11.08 -12.10 12.83
N ILE A 60 9.88 -12.69 12.90
CA ILE A 60 9.03 -12.94 11.73
C ILE A 60 8.69 -11.61 11.04
N TRP A 61 8.28 -10.60 11.81
CA TRP A 61 7.93 -9.29 11.26
C TRP A 61 9.14 -8.56 10.65
N ILE A 62 10.32 -8.65 11.26
CA ILE A 62 11.56 -8.13 10.65
C ILE A 62 11.83 -8.80 9.30
N ALA A 63 11.70 -10.14 9.22
CA ALA A 63 11.90 -10.87 7.99
C ALA A 63 10.86 -10.49 6.91
N VAL A 64 9.59 -10.34 7.31
CA VAL A 64 8.49 -9.89 6.45
C VAL A 64 8.76 -8.48 5.89
N ASP A 65 9.18 -7.54 6.73
CA ASP A 65 9.46 -6.17 6.32
C ASP A 65 10.65 -6.11 5.36
N VAL A 66 11.75 -6.83 5.66
CA VAL A 66 12.92 -6.90 4.78
C VAL A 66 12.54 -7.50 3.43
N ALA A 67 11.76 -8.60 3.42
CA ALA A 67 11.27 -9.22 2.19
C ALA A 67 10.32 -8.29 1.42
N GLY A 68 9.45 -7.57 2.11
CA GLY A 68 8.51 -6.62 1.51
C GLY A 68 9.20 -5.43 0.88
N ILE A 69 10.21 -4.86 1.55
CA ILE A 69 11.04 -3.77 1.02
C ILE A 69 11.82 -4.26 -0.21
N ALA A 70 12.52 -5.38 -0.10
CA ALA A 70 13.30 -5.94 -1.21
C ALA A 70 12.40 -6.28 -2.42
N GLY A 71 11.24 -6.90 -2.18
CA GLY A 71 10.25 -7.19 -3.21
C GLY A 71 9.68 -5.93 -3.85
N SER A 72 9.43 -4.88 -3.06
CA SER A 72 8.96 -3.59 -3.58
C SER A 72 9.99 -2.95 -4.53
N PHE A 73 11.27 -2.99 -4.16
CA PHE A 73 12.35 -2.53 -5.04
C PHE A 73 12.46 -3.38 -6.31
N ALA A 74 12.34 -4.71 -6.20
CA ALA A 74 12.39 -5.61 -7.36
C ALA A 74 11.23 -5.35 -8.34
N ILE A 75 10.00 -5.21 -7.83
CA ILE A 75 8.81 -4.89 -8.65
C ILE A 75 8.99 -3.52 -9.30
N SER A 76 9.42 -2.51 -8.54
CA SER A 76 9.63 -1.16 -9.06
C SER A 76 10.72 -1.13 -10.14
N ALA A 77 11.85 -1.82 -9.94
CA ALA A 77 12.92 -1.91 -10.92
C ALA A 77 12.50 -2.66 -12.20
N SER A 78 11.73 -3.75 -12.07
CA SER A 78 11.22 -4.53 -13.21
C SER A 78 10.16 -3.77 -14.03
N SER A 79 9.41 -2.89 -13.37
CA SER A 79 8.37 -2.07 -14.00
C SER A 79 8.92 -0.75 -14.57
N TYR A 80 10.10 -0.31 -14.13
CA TYR A 80 10.80 0.86 -14.66
C TYR A 80 11.17 0.69 -16.14
N SER A 81 11.61 -0.50 -16.55
CA SER A 81 11.98 -0.78 -17.95
C SER A 81 10.79 -0.73 -18.93
N GLN A 82 9.56 -0.90 -18.45
CA GLN A 82 8.35 -0.90 -19.28
C GLN A 82 7.70 0.49 -19.38
N THR A 83 7.93 1.36 -18.39
CA THR A 83 7.17 2.62 -18.25
C THR A 83 8.00 3.86 -18.58
N GLY A 84 9.33 3.79 -18.54
CA GLY A 84 10.23 4.91 -18.89
C GLY A 84 10.12 6.15 -18.00
N ILE A 85 9.23 6.12 -17.00
CA ILE A 85 8.99 7.20 -16.05
C ILE A 85 9.84 6.92 -14.81
N ARG A 86 10.73 7.86 -14.48
CA ARG A 86 11.50 7.86 -13.21
C ARG A 86 10.56 8.18 -12.06
N SER A 87 9.73 7.21 -11.68
CA SER A 87 8.69 7.37 -10.65
C SER A 87 9.28 7.47 -9.24
N PHE A 88 10.55 7.10 -9.05
CA PHE A 88 11.25 7.14 -7.76
C PHE A 88 12.12 8.40 -7.68
N ASP A 89 11.52 9.51 -7.28
CA ASP A 89 12.25 10.72 -6.90
C ASP A 89 12.86 10.51 -5.50
N PHE A 90 14.03 11.11 -5.23
CA PHE A 90 14.64 11.15 -3.90
C PHE A 90 13.65 11.66 -2.85
N ARG A 91 12.77 12.60 -3.23
CA ARG A 91 11.67 13.07 -2.37
C ARG A 91 10.73 11.96 -1.93
N MET A 92 10.42 11.00 -2.81
CA MET A 92 9.55 9.87 -2.53
C MET A 92 10.24 8.88 -1.58
N LEU A 93 11.55 8.68 -1.76
CA LEU A 93 12.38 7.90 -0.84
C LEU A 93 12.44 8.55 0.55
N VAL A 94 12.66 9.87 0.63
CA VAL A 94 12.66 10.62 1.89
C VAL A 94 11.28 10.54 2.55
N ALA A 95 10.18 10.68 1.79
CA ALA A 95 8.83 10.54 2.33
C ALA A 95 8.59 9.14 2.91
N LEU A 96 9.03 8.08 2.23
CA LEU A 96 8.98 6.70 2.72
C LEU A 96 9.79 6.53 4.01
N LEU A 97 11.01 7.05 4.04
CA LEU A 97 11.87 6.97 5.23
C LEU A 97 11.26 7.73 6.42
N LEU A 98 10.72 8.94 6.20
CA LEU A 98 10.06 9.72 7.25
C LEU A 98 8.81 9.01 7.78
N PHE A 99 8.03 8.40 6.88
CA PHE A 99 6.87 7.59 7.25
C PHE A 99 7.26 6.40 8.15
N ILE A 100 8.26 5.62 7.74
CA ILE A 100 8.76 4.49 8.54
C ILE A 100 9.35 4.98 9.87
N ALA A 101 10.18 6.01 9.84
CA ALA A 101 10.83 6.57 11.02
C ALA A 101 9.80 7.09 12.04
N PHE A 102 8.73 7.74 11.58
CA PHE A 102 7.66 8.20 12.46
C PHE A 102 6.86 7.05 13.08
N GLY A 103 6.55 6.01 12.29
CA GLY A 103 5.92 4.80 12.78
C GLY A 103 6.74 4.13 13.88
N VAL A 104 8.04 3.92 13.63
CA VAL A 104 8.99 3.34 14.60
C VAL A 104 9.16 4.20 15.84
N PHE A 105 9.30 5.52 15.67
CA PHE A 105 9.39 6.45 16.80
C PHE A 105 8.14 6.38 17.68
N SER A 106 6.96 6.34 17.06
CA SER A 106 5.69 6.22 17.77
C SER A 106 5.57 4.88 18.50
N SER A 107 5.99 3.77 17.88
CA SER A 107 5.87 2.43 18.45
C SER A 107 6.91 2.10 19.52
N CYS A 108 8.10 2.69 19.44
CA CYS A 108 9.21 2.33 20.34
C CYS A 108 9.46 3.38 21.44
N TRP A 109 9.19 4.66 21.20
CA TRP A 109 9.45 5.74 22.17
C TRP A 109 8.19 6.33 22.79
N LEU A 110 7.13 6.55 22.02
CA LEU A 110 5.89 7.14 22.55
C LEU A 110 4.93 6.10 23.14
N GLY A 111 4.80 4.94 22.51
CA GLY A 111 3.87 3.90 22.89
C GLY A 111 4.51 2.78 23.71
N HIS A 112 3.95 2.49 24.88
CA HIS A 112 4.19 1.23 25.59
C HIS A 112 3.19 0.17 25.09
N PHE A 113 3.29 -0.18 23.81
CA PHE A 113 2.29 -1.02 23.16
C PHE A 113 2.42 -2.49 23.58
N THR A 114 1.29 -3.11 23.92
CA THR A 114 1.20 -4.58 23.97
C THR A 114 1.34 -5.17 22.55
N PRO A 115 1.70 -6.45 22.40
CA PRO A 115 1.83 -7.09 21.08
C PRO A 115 0.59 -6.89 20.19
N ARG A 116 -0.60 -6.94 20.80
CA ARG A 116 -1.87 -6.69 20.11
C ARG A 116 -2.01 -5.24 19.64
N GLN A 117 -1.69 -4.27 20.51
CA GLN A 117 -1.73 -2.85 20.14
C GLN A 117 -0.74 -2.54 19.02
N MET A 118 0.45 -3.15 19.05
CA MET A 118 1.46 -3.02 18.00
C MET A 118 0.93 -3.56 16.67
N ALA A 119 0.33 -4.75 16.68
CA ALA A 119 -0.26 -5.39 15.51
C ALA A 119 -1.52 -4.67 14.98
N THR A 120 -2.16 -3.81 15.78
CA THR A 120 -3.26 -2.92 15.36
C THR A 120 -2.76 -1.57 14.84
N PHE A 121 -1.75 -0.99 15.49
CA PHE A 121 -1.22 0.33 15.16
C PHE A 121 -0.68 0.39 13.73
N TRP A 122 0.19 -0.55 13.35
CA TRP A 122 0.83 -0.54 12.04
C TRP A 122 -0.17 -0.62 10.88
N PRO A 123 -1.13 -1.56 10.85
CA PRO A 123 -2.15 -1.61 9.81
C PRO A 123 -2.94 -0.32 9.70
N ILE A 124 -3.43 0.24 10.82
CA ILE A 124 -4.19 1.51 10.80
C ILE A 124 -3.31 2.65 10.28
N TYR A 125 -2.04 2.68 10.70
CA TYR A 125 -1.08 3.67 10.24
C TYR A 125 -0.85 3.57 8.73
N TYR A 126 -0.61 2.38 8.17
CA TYR A 126 -0.51 2.19 6.72
C TYR A 126 -1.80 2.58 5.98
N MET A 127 -2.96 2.17 6.51
CA MET A 127 -4.26 2.42 5.89
C MET A 127 -4.65 3.90 5.89
N LEU A 128 -4.18 4.68 6.87
CA LEU A 128 -4.32 6.13 6.86
C LEU A 128 -3.65 6.73 5.62
N PHE A 129 -2.42 6.32 5.32
CA PHE A 129 -1.69 6.83 4.16
C PHE A 129 -2.29 6.34 2.84
N TYR A 130 -2.84 5.12 2.80
CA TYR A 130 -3.60 4.63 1.65
C TYR A 130 -4.86 5.48 1.43
N THR A 131 -5.59 5.78 2.49
CA THR A 131 -6.82 6.60 2.43
C THR A 131 -6.50 8.01 1.96
N ILE A 132 -5.46 8.63 2.53
CA ILE A 132 -4.92 9.92 2.11
C ILE A 132 -4.59 9.83 0.62
N ALA A 133 -3.70 8.94 0.19
CA ALA A 133 -3.35 8.77 -1.23
C ALA A 133 -4.59 8.60 -2.13
N GLY A 134 -5.60 7.86 -1.69
CA GLY A 134 -6.86 7.68 -2.41
C GLY A 134 -7.64 8.96 -2.69
N LEU A 135 -7.51 10.00 -1.86
CA LEU A 135 -8.15 11.30 -2.12
C LEU A 135 -7.62 11.97 -3.40
N TRP A 136 -6.38 11.68 -3.80
CA TRP A 136 -5.79 12.22 -5.03
C TRP A 136 -5.81 11.22 -6.20
N PHE A 137 -5.61 9.93 -5.91
CA PHE A 137 -5.39 8.92 -6.95
C PHE A 137 -6.65 8.12 -7.29
N GLY A 138 -7.61 8.01 -6.36
CA GLY A 138 -8.93 7.42 -6.63
C GLY A 138 -9.59 6.77 -5.41
N GLN A 139 -10.93 6.74 -5.45
CA GLN A 139 -11.81 6.28 -4.37
C GLN A 139 -11.56 4.83 -3.94
N ALA A 140 -10.95 4.00 -4.79
CA ALA A 140 -10.64 2.61 -4.48
C ALA A 140 -9.70 2.47 -3.27
N PHE A 141 -8.65 3.30 -3.20
CA PHE A 141 -7.71 3.30 -2.07
C PHE A 141 -8.38 3.78 -0.77
N VAL A 142 -9.31 4.73 -0.87
CA VAL A 142 -10.11 5.21 0.28
C VAL A 142 -10.98 4.09 0.82
N ALA A 143 -11.71 3.38 -0.05
CA ALA A 143 -12.58 2.29 0.35
C ALA A 143 -11.81 1.14 1.02
N ILE A 144 -10.64 0.77 0.47
CA ILE A 144 -9.80 -0.28 1.03
C ILE A 144 -9.19 0.18 2.37
N GLY A 145 -8.64 1.39 2.43
CA GLY A 145 -8.04 1.94 3.65
C GLY A 145 -9.03 2.03 4.80
N LEU A 146 -10.22 2.60 4.55
CA LEU A 146 -11.28 2.69 5.56
C LEU A 146 -11.84 1.32 5.94
N GLY A 147 -12.04 0.42 4.96
CA GLY A 147 -12.54 -0.92 5.19
C GLY A 147 -11.62 -1.75 6.08
N ILE A 148 -10.31 -1.79 5.76
CA ILE A 148 -9.33 -2.51 6.57
C ILE A 148 -9.18 -1.87 7.94
N THR A 149 -9.22 -0.54 8.04
CA THR A 149 -9.18 0.16 9.34
C THR A 149 -10.36 -0.23 10.23
N ALA A 150 -11.58 -0.18 9.70
CA ALA A 150 -12.79 -0.55 10.44
C ALA A 150 -12.75 -2.01 10.90
N LEU A 151 -12.39 -2.93 9.99
CA LEU A 151 -12.27 -4.35 10.31
C LEU A 151 -11.14 -4.63 11.32
N THR A 152 -10.06 -3.87 11.28
CA THR A 152 -8.95 -3.97 12.26
C THR A 152 -9.43 -3.56 13.65
N LEU A 153 -10.19 -2.46 13.76
CA LEU A 153 -10.77 -2.02 15.03
C LEU A 153 -11.78 -3.03 15.57
N ILE A 154 -12.63 -3.58 14.70
CA ILE A 154 -13.57 -4.66 15.08
C ILE A 154 -12.79 -5.86 15.63
N GLY A 155 -11.73 -6.30 14.95
CA GLY A 155 -10.88 -7.39 15.43
C GLY A 155 -10.24 -7.08 16.78
N TYR A 156 -9.75 -5.85 16.95
CA TYR A 156 -9.09 -5.42 18.18
C TYR A 156 -10.03 -5.44 19.39
N PHE A 157 -11.29 -5.03 19.25
CA PHE A 157 -12.24 -5.04 20.38
C PHE A 157 -12.96 -6.38 20.57
N PHE A 158 -13.25 -7.12 19.49
CA PHE A 158 -14.18 -8.26 19.56
C PHE A 158 -13.53 -9.64 19.37
N SER A 159 -12.35 -9.78 18.72
CA SER A 159 -11.81 -11.12 18.39
C SER A 159 -11.14 -11.87 19.55
N GLY A 160 -10.86 -11.22 20.69
CA GLY A 160 -10.13 -11.84 21.80
C GLY A 160 -8.81 -12.49 21.33
N ASP A 161 -8.65 -13.78 21.60
CA ASP A 161 -7.46 -14.58 21.24
C ASP A 161 -7.37 -14.92 19.74
N TRP A 162 -8.46 -14.77 18.99
CA TRP A 162 -8.50 -15.00 17.54
C TRP A 162 -8.04 -13.79 16.72
N PHE A 163 -7.40 -12.82 17.37
CA PHE A 163 -6.96 -11.59 16.74
C PHE A 163 -5.94 -11.81 15.62
N ASP A 164 -4.92 -12.64 15.82
CA ASP A 164 -3.87 -12.83 14.80
C ASP A 164 -4.43 -13.51 13.52
N PRO A 165 -5.26 -14.58 13.61
CA PRO A 165 -5.95 -15.12 12.44
C PRO A 165 -6.90 -14.12 11.78
N TRP A 166 -7.65 -13.34 12.58
CA TRP A 166 -8.51 -12.28 12.06
C TRP A 166 -7.71 -11.26 11.24
N MET A 167 -6.56 -10.83 11.77
CA MET A 167 -5.67 -9.89 11.10
C MET A 167 -5.01 -10.48 9.84
N ALA A 168 -4.75 -11.79 9.79
CA ALA A 168 -4.30 -12.44 8.56
C ALA A 168 -5.31 -12.21 7.43
N PHE A 169 -6.60 -12.46 7.68
CA PHE A 169 -7.64 -12.26 6.67
C PHE A 169 -7.94 -10.79 6.39
N VAL A 170 -8.00 -9.95 7.44
CA VAL A 170 -8.35 -8.53 7.27
C VAL A 170 -7.23 -7.74 6.61
N ASN A 171 -6.01 -7.83 7.14
CA ASN A 171 -4.89 -7.07 6.61
C ASN A 171 -4.32 -7.75 5.35
N GLY A 172 -3.98 -9.03 5.45
CA GLY A 172 -3.45 -9.78 4.31
C GLY A 172 -4.48 -9.96 3.19
N GLY A 173 -5.63 -10.55 3.52
CA GLY A 173 -6.72 -10.78 2.56
C GLY A 173 -7.34 -9.49 2.02
N GLY A 174 -7.53 -8.46 2.85
CA GLY A 174 -8.03 -7.15 2.41
C GLY A 174 -7.13 -6.48 1.38
N LEU A 175 -5.81 -6.54 1.57
CA LEU A 175 -4.83 -6.04 0.60
C LEU A 175 -4.84 -6.85 -0.71
N ILE A 176 -4.94 -8.18 -0.64
CA ILE A 176 -5.02 -9.04 -1.83
C ILE A 176 -6.29 -8.73 -2.63
N LEU A 177 -7.45 -8.72 -1.97
CA LEU A 177 -8.74 -8.41 -2.61
C LEU A 177 -8.76 -7.00 -3.18
N GLY A 178 -8.25 -6.02 -2.43
CA GLY A 178 -8.12 -4.64 -2.87
C GLY A 178 -7.23 -4.50 -4.10
N GLY A 179 -6.09 -5.19 -4.11
CA GLY A 179 -5.19 -5.23 -5.25
C GLY A 179 -5.84 -5.88 -6.48
N LEU A 180 -6.57 -7.00 -6.31
CA LEU A 180 -7.29 -7.66 -7.40
C LEU A 180 -8.42 -6.79 -7.98
N TRP A 181 -9.13 -6.04 -7.12
CA TRP A 181 -10.18 -5.13 -7.56
C TRP A 181 -9.61 -4.00 -8.43
N MET A 182 -8.48 -3.41 -8.04
CA MET A 182 -7.78 -2.38 -8.83
C MET A 182 -7.23 -2.85 -10.18
N ARG A 183 -7.19 -4.16 -10.47
CA ARG A 183 -6.81 -4.67 -11.81
C ARG A 183 -8.00 -4.83 -12.74
N ARG A 184 -9.23 -4.80 -12.22
CA ARG A 184 -10.45 -5.02 -12.98
C ARG A 184 -11.07 -3.73 -13.52
N ASP A 185 -10.75 -2.59 -12.90
CA ASP A 185 -11.15 -1.24 -13.30
C ASP A 185 -9.97 -0.49 -13.98
#